data_AF-A0A7C4PDF7-F1
#
_entry.id   AF-A0A7C4PDF7-F1
#
_cell.length_a   1.000
_cell.length_b   1.000
_cell.length_c   1.000
_cell.angle_alpha   90.00
_cell.angle_beta   90.00
_cell.angle_gamma   90.00
#
_symmetry.space_group_name_H-M   'P 1'
#
loop_
_entity.id
_entity.type
_entity.pdbx_description
1 polymer ?
#
loop_
_entity_poly.entity_id
_entity_poly.type
_entity_poly.pdbx_seq_one_letter_code
_entity_poly.pdbx_strand_id
1 'polypeptide(L)'
;MKQRHPHVQWLFIIAIAGILISCAQADGTPRITAEGTYEVDPLFRQFYESLGGLEIMGPAISPVFEKDGVIYQYLDRGLMQYEPTLPKGERLKLAPLGRELGVYELPTAASAVPGAIIVEGYPVDAKFYQLIKKLGGIKVVGKPLTGVHQNLEAKRYEQYFENLGFFWKEDDPLHPVGLLSYGAWKCNVYCRHSPPQQSRISLPTRTTVPFLKEVARLGLEFTGYARTEPFLAPDGTLQQIYDNVVMLVNPEDPDTVRLLPLPEKMGLSGDTLQPPTSDPQLYFYPVQGGLGYNIPAYFVEYLQQHGGIERLGAPVSQLSQQDGRTYRQCFRSVCLEATLDDAGNVQVAPVALGLKYRDLFFRADQATVDESRVLNITLQVWEDLPLVSPDQQQSIGVVVYGNNLPLAGVEPELALTMPDGSLSNKVMPATNDQGESSITLEPLQVKNGTLIPYKVCVNSSADQKFCVLDSFLVWITDYVTLTPLAPVQYNSYLPFVFKHIQIYAPLLIEEFMTYIPLVNNGR
;
A
#
# COMPACT_ATOMS: atom_id res chain seq x y z
N MET A 1 -60.55 31.75 -75.81
CA MET A 1 -59.76 31.23 -76.95
C MET A 1 -58.96 30.04 -76.45
N LYS A 2 -59.47 28.80 -76.60
CA LYS A 2 -58.98 27.69 -77.48
C LYS A 2 -57.49 27.34 -77.24
N GLN A 3 -57.03 26.11 -76.97
CA GLN A 3 -57.53 24.73 -77.14
C GLN A 3 -56.73 23.79 -76.20
N ARG A 4 -57.38 22.91 -75.41
CA ARG A 4 -57.43 21.42 -75.51
C ARG A 4 -56.10 20.63 -75.47
N HIS A 5 -55.95 19.77 -74.44
CA HIS A 5 -55.76 18.30 -74.52
C HIS A 5 -55.85 17.67 -73.09
N PRO A 6 -56.15 16.36 -72.92
CA PRO A 6 -57.26 15.92 -72.06
C PRO A 6 -56.94 14.98 -70.87
N HIS A 7 -57.91 14.89 -69.95
CA HIS A 7 -58.46 13.72 -69.20
C HIS A 7 -57.52 12.92 -68.24
N VAL A 8 -57.87 12.47 -67.02
CA VAL A 8 -59.15 12.30 -66.27
C VAL A 8 -58.84 11.90 -64.79
N GLN A 9 -59.58 12.51 -63.83
CA GLN A 9 -60.12 12.07 -62.51
C GLN A 9 -59.30 11.25 -61.46
N TRP A 10 -59.01 11.80 -60.25
CA TRP A 10 -59.78 11.77 -58.96
C TRP A 10 -59.84 10.37 -58.26
N LEU A 11 -59.13 10.12 -57.14
CA LEU A 11 -59.45 10.34 -55.70
C LEU A 11 -60.22 9.20 -54.96
N PHE A 12 -59.61 8.72 -53.86
CA PHE A 12 -60.15 8.28 -52.54
C PHE A 12 -60.46 6.79 -52.15
N ILE A 13 -59.71 6.34 -51.11
CA ILE A 13 -60.11 5.78 -49.77
C ILE A 13 -60.54 4.30 -49.52
N ILE A 14 -60.03 3.76 -48.38
CA ILE A 14 -60.42 2.68 -47.41
C ILE A 14 -59.38 1.52 -47.35
N ALA A 15 -58.44 1.42 -46.39
CA ALA A 15 -58.49 1.12 -44.94
C ALA A 15 -58.75 -0.37 -44.55
N ILE A 16 -57.77 -1.00 -43.86
CA ILE A 16 -57.87 -1.76 -42.57
C ILE A 16 -56.85 -2.91 -42.43
N ALA A 17 -56.05 -2.80 -41.36
CA ALA A 17 -55.44 -3.80 -40.48
C ALA A 17 -54.50 -4.91 -40.98
N GLY A 18 -53.28 -4.87 -40.44
CA GLY A 18 -52.33 -5.99 -40.38
C GLY A 18 -51.13 -5.63 -39.51
N ILE A 19 -51.34 -5.53 -38.20
CA ILE A 19 -50.27 -5.42 -37.18
C ILE A 19 -49.49 -6.74 -37.17
N LEU A 20 -48.19 -6.71 -37.49
CA LEU A 20 -47.25 -7.77 -37.11
C LEU A 20 -45.92 -7.14 -36.65
N ILE A 21 -45.88 -6.93 -35.34
CA ILE A 21 -44.83 -7.36 -34.39
C ILE A 21 -43.38 -7.20 -34.87
N SER A 22 -42.73 -6.24 -34.21
CA SER A 22 -41.30 -6.12 -33.97
C SER A 22 -40.66 -7.46 -33.55
N CYS A 23 -39.70 -7.91 -34.35
CA CYS A 23 -38.56 -8.69 -33.87
C CYS A 23 -37.30 -8.02 -34.41
N ALA A 24 -36.83 -6.99 -33.71
CA ALA A 24 -35.42 -6.62 -33.82
C ALA A 24 -34.63 -7.78 -33.18
N GLN A 25 -34.19 -8.72 -34.02
CA GLN A 25 -33.21 -9.71 -33.63
C GLN A 25 -31.96 -8.95 -33.21
N ALA A 26 -31.64 -9.05 -31.92
CA ALA A 26 -30.31 -8.77 -31.45
C ALA A 26 -29.38 -9.76 -32.15
N ASP A 27 -28.69 -9.30 -33.19
CA ASP A 27 -27.51 -9.97 -33.73
C ASP A 27 -26.44 -9.89 -32.65
N GLY A 28 -26.54 -10.81 -31.68
CA GLY A 28 -25.47 -11.16 -30.78
C GLY A 28 -24.43 -11.95 -31.56
N THR A 29 -23.69 -11.29 -32.45
CA THR A 29 -22.32 -11.74 -32.73
C THR A 29 -21.60 -11.73 -31.39
N PRO A 30 -21.17 -12.88 -30.84
CA PRO A 30 -20.33 -12.86 -29.65
C PRO A 30 -19.11 -12.02 -29.99
N ARG A 31 -18.97 -10.88 -29.31
CA ARG A 31 -17.73 -10.11 -29.38
C ARG A 31 -16.63 -11.07 -28.98
N ILE A 32 -15.71 -11.34 -29.90
CA ILE A 32 -14.49 -12.07 -29.60
C ILE A 32 -13.73 -11.17 -28.62
N THR A 33 -13.92 -11.43 -27.34
CA THR A 33 -13.10 -10.85 -26.29
C THR A 33 -11.70 -11.47 -26.45
N ALA A 34 -10.66 -10.66 -26.26
CA ALA A 34 -9.29 -11.20 -26.24
C ALA A 34 -9.22 -12.34 -25.21
N GLU A 35 -8.40 -13.35 -25.46
CA GLU A 35 -8.27 -14.49 -24.55
C GLU A 35 -8.02 -14.02 -23.11
N GLY A 36 -8.82 -14.50 -22.15
CA GLY A 36 -8.77 -14.06 -20.75
C GLY A 36 -9.59 -12.80 -20.44
N THR A 37 -10.39 -12.27 -21.37
CA THR A 37 -11.26 -11.10 -21.16
C THR A 37 -12.74 -11.41 -21.33
N TYR A 38 -13.58 -10.60 -20.68
CA TYR A 38 -15.03 -10.76 -20.57
C TYR A 38 -15.75 -9.44 -20.87
N GLU A 39 -17.06 -9.52 -21.12
CA GLU A 39 -17.88 -8.31 -21.17
C GLU A 39 -18.12 -7.75 -19.76
N VAL A 40 -18.15 -6.42 -19.66
CA VAL A 40 -18.58 -5.75 -18.44
C VAL A 40 -20.08 -5.95 -18.27
N ASP A 41 -20.45 -6.51 -17.12
CA ASP A 41 -21.85 -6.81 -16.80
C ASP A 41 -22.68 -5.51 -16.78
N PRO A 42 -23.94 -5.53 -17.28
CA PRO A 42 -24.82 -4.36 -17.25
C PRO A 42 -24.93 -3.69 -15.87
N LEU A 43 -24.84 -4.45 -14.77
CA LEU A 43 -24.82 -3.93 -13.40
C LEU A 43 -23.68 -2.92 -13.18
N PHE A 44 -22.51 -3.20 -13.74
CA PHE A 44 -21.30 -2.41 -13.54
C PHE A 44 -21.03 -1.39 -14.65
N ARG A 45 -21.69 -1.51 -15.81
CA ARG A 45 -21.35 -0.77 -17.02
C ARG A 45 -21.26 0.75 -16.82
N GLN A 46 -22.26 1.36 -16.19
CA GLN A 46 -22.23 2.81 -15.96
C GLN A 46 -21.08 3.24 -15.04
N PHE A 47 -20.80 2.45 -14.01
CA PHE A 47 -19.69 2.72 -13.08
C PHE A 47 -18.35 2.58 -13.79
N TYR A 48 -18.14 1.48 -14.52
CA TYR A 48 -16.95 1.25 -15.34
C TYR A 48 -16.66 2.39 -16.33
N GLU A 49 -17.67 2.85 -17.07
CA GLU A 49 -17.50 3.98 -18.00
C GLU A 49 -17.18 5.29 -17.27
N SER A 50 -17.75 5.52 -16.08
CA SER A 50 -17.42 6.69 -15.26
C SER A 50 -15.97 6.69 -14.76
N LEU A 51 -15.32 5.53 -14.69
CA LEU A 51 -13.91 5.37 -14.35
C LEU A 51 -12.97 5.47 -15.57
N GLY A 52 -13.48 5.84 -16.74
CA GLY A 52 -12.71 5.93 -17.99
C GLY A 52 -12.64 4.62 -18.78
N GLY A 53 -13.46 3.63 -18.42
CA GLY A 53 -13.68 2.42 -19.21
C GLY A 53 -12.40 1.67 -19.59
N LEU A 54 -12.35 1.16 -20.82
CA LEU A 54 -11.26 0.30 -21.31
C LEU A 54 -9.90 0.99 -21.30
N GLU A 55 -9.85 2.29 -21.54
CA GLU A 55 -8.60 3.05 -21.64
C GLU A 55 -7.91 3.17 -20.28
N ILE A 56 -8.68 3.38 -19.21
CA ILE A 56 -8.14 3.64 -17.88
C ILE A 56 -8.16 2.38 -17.00
N MET A 57 -9.29 1.69 -16.93
CA MET A 57 -9.49 0.54 -16.05
C MET A 57 -9.09 -0.80 -16.69
N GLY A 58 -8.91 -0.82 -18.01
CA GLY A 58 -8.65 -2.04 -18.77
C GLY A 58 -9.87 -2.95 -18.85
N PRO A 59 -9.76 -4.10 -19.56
CA PRO A 59 -10.88 -4.99 -19.79
C PRO A 59 -11.38 -5.65 -18.49
N ALA A 60 -12.62 -6.13 -18.50
CA ALA A 60 -13.04 -7.13 -17.52
C ALA A 60 -12.29 -8.44 -17.78
N ILE A 61 -11.77 -9.05 -16.72
CA ILE A 61 -10.93 -10.25 -16.78
C ILE A 61 -11.58 -11.44 -16.04
N SER A 62 -12.78 -11.25 -15.51
CA SER A 62 -13.61 -12.32 -14.95
C SER A 62 -15.08 -12.16 -15.36
N PRO A 63 -15.88 -13.25 -15.30
CA PRO A 63 -17.32 -13.12 -15.19
C PRO A 63 -17.69 -12.47 -13.85
N VAL A 64 -18.97 -12.10 -13.68
CA VAL A 64 -19.48 -11.75 -12.35
C VAL A 64 -19.51 -12.98 -11.45
N PHE A 65 -19.20 -12.78 -10.18
CA PHE A 65 -19.30 -13.80 -9.14
C PHE A 65 -19.85 -13.19 -7.86
N GLU A 66 -20.48 -14.01 -7.03
CA GLU A 66 -21.03 -13.58 -5.76
C GLU A 66 -20.23 -14.19 -4.61
N LYS A 67 -19.92 -13.38 -3.60
CA LYS A 67 -19.32 -13.81 -2.35
C LYS A 67 -19.98 -13.01 -1.22
N ASP A 68 -20.50 -13.72 -0.21
CA ASP A 68 -21.13 -13.13 0.98
C ASP A 68 -22.25 -12.12 0.68
N GLY A 69 -23.05 -12.37 -0.36
CA GLY A 69 -24.14 -11.48 -0.79
C GLY A 69 -23.68 -10.22 -1.53
N VAL A 70 -22.38 -10.09 -1.82
CA VAL A 70 -21.79 -9.02 -2.61
C VAL A 70 -21.40 -9.57 -3.99
N ILE A 71 -21.73 -8.82 -5.03
CA ILE A 71 -21.45 -9.20 -6.42
C ILE A 71 -20.17 -8.50 -6.86
N TYR A 72 -19.29 -9.23 -7.53
CA TYR A 72 -17.96 -8.77 -7.91
C TYR A 72 -17.68 -9.00 -9.40
N GLN A 73 -16.83 -8.16 -9.99
CA GLN A 73 -16.22 -8.42 -11.29
C GLN A 73 -14.79 -7.85 -11.36
N TYR A 74 -13.82 -8.69 -11.70
CA TYR A 74 -12.44 -8.25 -11.89
C TYR A 74 -12.28 -7.47 -13.20
N LEU A 75 -11.53 -6.38 -13.11
CA LEU A 75 -10.95 -5.63 -14.21
C LEU A 75 -9.43 -5.83 -14.21
N ASP A 76 -8.73 -5.46 -15.28
CA ASP A 76 -7.25 -5.46 -15.27
C ASP A 76 -6.70 -4.62 -14.11
N ARG A 77 -7.24 -3.42 -13.90
CA ARG A 77 -6.73 -2.43 -12.94
C ARG A 77 -7.38 -2.44 -11.56
N GLY A 78 -8.43 -3.23 -11.34
CA GLY A 78 -9.13 -3.25 -10.05
C GLY A 78 -10.22 -4.30 -9.97
N LEU A 79 -11.04 -4.22 -8.92
CA LEU A 79 -12.17 -5.12 -8.69
C LEU A 79 -13.41 -4.29 -8.38
N MET A 80 -14.44 -4.39 -9.21
CA MET A 80 -15.72 -3.74 -8.95
C MET A 80 -16.54 -4.60 -7.99
N GLN A 81 -17.25 -3.96 -7.09
CA GLN A 81 -18.15 -4.62 -6.15
C GLN A 81 -19.50 -3.92 -6.07
N TYR A 82 -20.56 -4.71 -5.96
CA TYR A 82 -21.94 -4.27 -5.80
C TYR A 82 -22.55 -4.89 -4.55
N GLU A 83 -22.94 -4.05 -3.59
CA GLU A 83 -23.52 -4.47 -2.32
C GLU A 83 -25.00 -4.03 -2.24
N PRO A 84 -25.97 -4.96 -2.45
CA PRO A 84 -27.38 -4.61 -2.62
C PRO A 84 -28.03 -4.02 -1.37
N THR A 85 -27.49 -4.35 -0.20
CA THR A 85 -27.97 -3.93 1.12
C THR A 85 -27.66 -2.46 1.44
N LEU A 86 -26.68 -1.86 0.76
CA LEU A 86 -26.30 -0.46 0.96
C LEU A 86 -27.31 0.54 0.34
N PRO A 87 -27.33 1.80 0.80
CA PRO A 87 -28.05 2.87 0.14
C PRO A 87 -27.66 2.99 -1.34
N LYS A 88 -28.60 3.39 -2.22
CA LYS A 88 -28.44 3.36 -3.69
C LYS A 88 -27.14 4.01 -4.21
N GLY A 89 -26.65 5.06 -3.55
CA GLY A 89 -25.41 5.76 -3.93
C GLY A 89 -24.10 5.12 -3.45
N GLU A 90 -24.18 4.08 -2.61
CA GLU A 90 -23.02 3.43 -1.97
C GLU A 90 -22.85 1.97 -2.40
N ARG A 91 -23.82 1.44 -3.16
CA ARG A 91 -23.81 0.04 -3.59
C ARG A 91 -22.63 -0.31 -4.47
N LEU A 92 -22.23 0.61 -5.35
CA LEU A 92 -21.13 0.43 -6.30
C LEU A 92 -19.87 1.11 -5.79
N LYS A 93 -18.79 0.34 -5.66
CA LYS A 93 -17.47 0.80 -5.24
C LYS A 93 -16.40 -0.10 -5.86
N LEU A 94 -15.13 0.30 -5.74
CA LEU A 94 -14.00 -0.59 -5.98
C LEU A 94 -13.66 -1.32 -4.68
N ALA A 95 -13.20 -2.56 -4.77
CA ALA A 95 -12.69 -3.31 -3.63
C ALA A 95 -11.25 -2.88 -3.28
N PRO A 96 -10.86 -2.92 -2.00
CA PRO A 96 -9.61 -2.36 -1.52
C PRO A 96 -8.41 -3.32 -1.72
N LEU A 97 -8.18 -3.74 -2.97
CA LEU A 97 -7.12 -4.71 -3.33
C LEU A 97 -5.70 -4.27 -2.94
N GLY A 98 -5.46 -2.97 -2.83
CA GLY A 98 -4.17 -2.43 -2.42
C GLY A 98 -3.78 -2.79 -0.99
N ARG A 99 -4.77 -2.97 -0.10
CA ARG A 99 -4.52 -3.43 1.29
C ARG A 99 -3.96 -4.85 1.30
N GLU A 100 -4.37 -5.66 0.33
CA GLU A 100 -3.94 -7.06 0.21
C GLU A 100 -2.53 -7.20 -0.36
N LEU A 101 -1.95 -6.13 -0.92
CA LEU A 101 -0.56 -6.13 -1.40
C LEU A 101 0.47 -6.21 -0.26
N GLY A 102 0.07 -5.95 0.99
CA GLY A 102 1.00 -5.86 2.13
C GLY A 102 2.00 -4.71 1.99
N VAL A 103 1.61 -3.64 1.26
CA VAL A 103 2.41 -2.44 1.05
C VAL A 103 1.75 -1.27 1.75
N TYR A 104 2.34 -0.83 2.86
CA TYR A 104 1.90 0.35 3.60
C TYR A 104 3.09 1.02 4.28
N GLU A 105 2.93 2.31 4.56
CA GLU A 105 3.89 3.14 5.30
C GLU A 105 3.17 3.86 6.43
N LEU A 106 3.91 4.29 7.44
CA LEU A 106 3.35 5.21 8.42
C LEU A 106 3.18 6.59 7.77
N PRO A 107 2.06 7.31 8.02
CA PRO A 107 1.91 8.68 7.55
C PRO A 107 3.07 9.53 8.08
N THR A 108 3.91 10.02 7.18
CA THR A 108 5.02 10.91 7.56
C THR A 108 4.46 12.30 7.85
N ALA A 109 4.86 12.89 8.98
CA ALA A 109 4.60 14.29 9.25
C ALA A 109 5.38 15.13 8.22
N ALA A 110 4.74 15.41 7.09
CA ALA A 110 5.08 16.38 6.06
C ALA A 110 6.58 16.71 5.96
N SER A 111 7.31 15.96 5.13
CA SER A 111 8.44 16.54 4.42
C SER A 111 7.96 16.88 3.02
N ALA A 112 7.87 18.18 2.79
CA ALA A 112 7.27 18.77 1.62
C ALA A 112 8.06 18.37 0.37
N VAL A 113 7.65 17.30 -0.30
CA VAL A 113 7.89 17.17 -1.74
C VAL A 113 7.27 18.44 -2.35
N PRO A 114 8.06 19.34 -2.96
CA PRO A 114 7.54 20.59 -3.46
C PRO A 114 6.40 20.32 -4.47
N GLY A 115 5.20 20.79 -4.16
CA GLY A 115 4.00 20.57 -4.99
C GLY A 115 3.19 19.31 -4.67
N ALA A 116 3.59 18.49 -3.69
CA ALA A 116 2.75 17.37 -3.24
C ALA A 116 1.56 17.83 -2.41
N ILE A 117 0.45 17.09 -2.53
CA ILE A 117 -0.80 17.34 -1.83
C ILE A 117 -0.91 16.34 -0.69
N ILE A 118 -1.09 16.83 0.55
CA ILE A 118 -1.23 15.96 1.71
C ILE A 118 -2.65 15.42 1.79
N VAL A 119 -2.79 14.10 1.75
CA VAL A 119 -4.08 13.39 1.90
C VAL A 119 -3.94 12.40 3.04
N GLU A 120 -4.72 12.58 4.12
CA GLU A 120 -4.70 11.70 5.30
C GLU A 120 -3.29 11.50 5.90
N GLY A 121 -2.42 12.50 5.79
CA GLY A 121 -1.03 12.45 6.27
C GLY A 121 -0.02 11.87 5.28
N TYR A 122 -0.42 11.47 4.07
CA TYR A 122 0.49 11.01 3.02
C TYR A 122 0.72 12.08 1.95
N PRO A 123 1.96 12.27 1.46
CA PRO A 123 2.23 13.11 0.30
C PRO A 123 1.78 12.41 -0.98
N VAL A 124 0.89 13.06 -1.74
CA VAL A 124 0.43 12.61 -3.07
C VAL A 124 1.01 13.53 -4.14
N ASP A 125 1.71 12.95 -5.12
CA ASP A 125 2.28 13.73 -6.24
C ASP A 125 1.19 14.44 -7.05
N ALA A 126 1.48 15.66 -7.50
CA ALA A 126 0.56 16.44 -8.32
C ALA A 126 0.17 15.72 -9.63
N LYS A 127 1.07 14.94 -10.23
CA LYS A 127 0.80 14.13 -11.43
C LYS A 127 -0.29 13.10 -11.15
N PHE A 128 -0.17 12.36 -10.05
CA PHE A 128 -1.16 11.36 -9.63
C PHE A 128 -2.50 12.01 -9.28
N TYR A 129 -2.46 13.16 -8.58
CA TYR A 129 -3.67 13.84 -8.15
C TYR A 129 -4.59 14.23 -9.31
N GLN A 130 -4.05 14.57 -10.49
CA GLN A 130 -4.87 14.87 -11.66
C GLN A 130 -5.73 13.68 -12.11
N LEU A 131 -5.16 12.47 -12.14
CA LEU A 131 -5.91 11.27 -12.49
C LEU A 131 -6.88 10.87 -11.38
N ILE A 132 -6.48 11.02 -10.11
CA ILE A 132 -7.35 10.78 -8.95
C ILE A 132 -8.63 11.62 -9.04
N LYS A 133 -8.54 12.91 -9.38
CA LYS A 133 -9.72 13.78 -9.55
C LYS A 133 -10.64 13.28 -10.67
N LYS A 134 -10.07 12.84 -11.80
CA LYS A 134 -10.85 12.32 -12.93
C LYS A 134 -11.60 11.04 -12.58
N LEU A 135 -11.02 10.20 -11.73
CA LEU A 135 -11.61 8.94 -11.25
C LEU A 135 -12.70 9.13 -10.17
N GLY A 136 -13.03 10.36 -9.77
CA GLY A 136 -14.00 10.62 -8.69
C GLY A 136 -13.38 10.83 -7.31
N GLY A 137 -12.05 11.01 -7.24
CA GLY A 137 -11.32 11.36 -6.04
C GLY A 137 -11.08 10.20 -5.07
N ILE A 138 -10.68 10.54 -3.85
CA ILE A 138 -10.32 9.58 -2.78
C ILE A 138 -11.48 8.66 -2.41
N LYS A 139 -12.74 9.07 -2.61
CA LYS A 139 -13.91 8.21 -2.39
C LYS A 139 -13.94 6.97 -3.30
N VAL A 140 -13.33 7.05 -4.48
CA VAL A 140 -13.26 5.95 -5.45
C VAL A 140 -11.91 5.26 -5.39
N VAL A 141 -10.83 6.04 -5.36
CA VAL A 141 -9.44 5.54 -5.36
C VAL A 141 -9.07 4.87 -4.03
N GLY A 142 -9.75 5.25 -2.95
CA GLY A 142 -9.41 4.86 -1.59
C GLY A 142 -8.28 5.71 -1.01
N LYS A 143 -7.98 5.50 0.27
CA LYS A 143 -6.92 6.23 0.98
C LYS A 143 -5.53 5.87 0.46
N PRO A 144 -4.55 6.78 0.52
CA PRO A 144 -3.16 6.44 0.25
C PRO A 144 -2.66 5.42 1.27
N LEU A 145 -1.83 4.48 0.82
CA LEU A 145 -1.14 3.50 1.66
C LEU A 145 0.35 3.83 1.80
N THR A 146 0.91 4.57 0.83
CA THR A 146 2.32 4.94 0.77
C THR A 146 2.50 6.38 0.29
N GLY A 147 3.69 6.94 0.49
CA GLY A 147 4.22 8.01 -0.33
C GLY A 147 4.61 7.53 -1.73
N VAL A 148 5.09 8.47 -2.54
CA VAL A 148 5.66 8.19 -3.87
C VAL A 148 7.05 7.60 -3.69
N HIS A 149 7.35 6.55 -4.43
CA HIS A 149 8.67 5.93 -4.40
C HIS A 149 9.05 5.43 -5.79
N GLN A 150 10.35 5.22 -5.99
CA GLN A 150 10.89 4.76 -7.26
C GLN A 150 10.97 3.23 -7.28
N ASN A 151 10.48 2.62 -8.35
CA ASN A 151 10.76 1.24 -8.70
C ASN A 151 11.94 1.20 -9.69
N LEU A 152 13.13 0.88 -9.18
CA LEU A 152 14.37 0.88 -9.95
C LEU A 152 14.38 -0.13 -11.10
N GLU A 153 13.76 -1.30 -10.89
CA GLU A 153 13.71 -2.36 -11.90
C GLU A 153 12.72 -2.02 -13.02
N ALA A 154 11.54 -1.51 -12.66
CA ALA A 154 10.52 -1.11 -13.62
C ALA A 154 10.73 0.30 -14.22
N LYS A 155 11.74 1.04 -13.72
CA LYS A 155 12.08 2.43 -14.13
C LYS A 155 10.86 3.35 -14.13
N ARG A 156 10.14 3.34 -13.01
CA ARG A 156 8.90 4.12 -12.84
C ARG A 156 8.77 4.56 -11.39
N TYR A 157 7.97 5.58 -11.16
CA TYR A 157 7.55 6.00 -9.84
C TYR A 157 6.18 5.41 -9.56
N GLU A 158 5.93 4.97 -8.34
CA GLU A 158 4.70 4.31 -7.92
C GLU A 158 4.14 4.94 -6.65
N GLN A 159 2.82 4.90 -6.51
CA GLN A 159 2.13 5.17 -5.25
C GLN A 159 0.91 4.25 -5.12
N TYR A 160 0.78 3.61 -3.95
CA TYR A 160 -0.27 2.64 -3.68
C TYR A 160 -1.41 3.28 -2.87
N PHE A 161 -2.65 2.99 -3.28
CA PHE A 161 -3.87 3.35 -2.56
C PHE A 161 -4.71 2.09 -2.31
N GLU A 162 -5.71 2.21 -1.45
CA GLU A 162 -6.56 1.07 -1.06
C GLU A 162 -7.20 0.40 -2.27
N ASN A 163 -7.77 1.14 -3.22
CA ASN A 163 -8.54 0.51 -4.31
C ASN A 163 -7.77 0.44 -5.63
N LEU A 164 -6.80 1.33 -5.85
CA LEU A 164 -6.02 1.44 -7.09
C LEU A 164 -4.56 1.80 -6.79
N GLY A 165 -3.64 1.48 -7.71
CA GLY A 165 -2.25 1.93 -7.64
C GLY A 165 -1.89 2.74 -8.87
N PHE A 166 -0.97 3.70 -8.73
CA PHE A 166 -0.58 4.63 -9.79
C PHE A 166 0.89 4.49 -10.11
N PHE A 167 1.25 4.72 -11.37
CA PHE A 167 2.64 4.82 -11.78
C PHE A 167 2.86 5.87 -12.86
N TRP A 168 4.08 6.41 -12.96
CA TRP A 168 4.55 7.11 -14.16
C TRP A 168 5.97 6.69 -14.50
N LYS A 169 6.31 6.71 -15.80
CA LYS A 169 7.67 6.42 -16.27
C LYS A 169 8.45 7.72 -16.47
N GLU A 170 9.75 7.67 -16.19
CA GLU A 170 10.63 8.84 -16.30
C GLU A 170 10.88 9.25 -17.76
N ASP A 171 10.77 8.28 -18.66
CA ASP A 171 11.10 8.32 -20.08
C ASP A 171 9.86 8.41 -21.01
N ASP A 172 8.65 8.56 -20.47
CA ASP A 172 7.42 8.78 -21.25
C ASP A 172 6.76 10.14 -20.93
N PRO A 173 7.14 11.22 -21.66
CA PRO A 173 6.54 12.53 -21.48
C PRO A 173 5.13 12.65 -22.08
N LEU A 174 4.64 11.65 -22.83
CA LEU A 174 3.36 11.68 -23.54
C LEU A 174 2.23 11.00 -22.77
N HIS A 175 2.52 10.02 -21.90
CA HIS A 175 1.55 9.34 -21.03
C HIS A 175 1.95 9.47 -19.55
N PRO A 176 1.55 10.58 -18.89
CA PRO A 176 2.20 10.99 -17.65
C PRO A 176 1.83 10.14 -16.43
N VAL A 177 0.74 9.36 -16.44
CA VAL A 177 0.30 8.50 -15.32
C VAL A 177 -0.57 7.34 -15.82
N GLY A 178 -0.29 6.13 -15.37
CA GLY A 178 -1.13 4.93 -15.54
C GLY A 178 -1.54 4.30 -14.22
N LEU A 179 -2.41 3.29 -14.28
CA LEU A 179 -2.81 2.49 -13.11
C LEU A 179 -2.06 1.15 -13.08
N LEU A 180 -1.65 0.71 -11.90
CA LEU A 180 -1.13 -0.64 -11.66
C LEU A 180 -2.25 -1.67 -11.83
N SER A 181 -1.90 -2.86 -12.34
CA SER A 181 -2.87 -3.94 -12.62
C SER A 181 -3.24 -4.74 -11.36
N TYR A 182 -3.87 -4.07 -10.39
CA TYR A 182 -4.30 -4.67 -9.11
C TYR A 182 -5.23 -5.86 -9.31
N GLY A 183 -6.21 -5.75 -10.21
CA GLY A 183 -7.17 -6.83 -10.46
C GLY A 183 -6.53 -8.04 -11.12
N ALA A 184 -5.65 -7.83 -12.11
CA ALA A 184 -4.87 -8.91 -12.69
C ALA A 184 -3.91 -9.57 -11.69
N TRP A 185 -3.29 -8.78 -10.80
CA TRP A 185 -2.44 -9.29 -9.72
C TRP A 185 -3.24 -10.16 -8.75
N LYS A 186 -4.39 -9.68 -8.25
CA LYS A 186 -5.20 -10.43 -7.27
C LYS A 186 -5.83 -11.67 -7.89
N CYS A 187 -6.36 -11.55 -9.10
CA CYS A 187 -7.01 -12.67 -9.77
C CYS A 187 -5.99 -13.73 -10.22
N ASN A 188 -4.76 -13.31 -10.54
CA ASN A 188 -3.63 -14.19 -10.83
C ASN A 188 -4.02 -15.31 -11.84
N VAL A 189 -3.70 -16.57 -11.52
CA VAL A 189 -3.96 -17.75 -12.36
C VAL A 189 -5.44 -17.99 -12.67
N TYR A 190 -6.36 -17.43 -11.89
CA TYR A 190 -7.81 -17.62 -12.09
C TYR A 190 -8.34 -16.89 -13.32
N CYS A 191 -7.77 -15.74 -13.68
CA CYS A 191 -8.26 -14.94 -14.80
C CYS A 191 -7.60 -15.27 -16.15
N ARG A 192 -6.47 -16.00 -16.16
CA ARG A 192 -5.67 -16.30 -17.37
C ARG A 192 -5.38 -15.06 -18.24
N HIS A 193 -5.34 -13.88 -17.63
CA HIS A 193 -5.11 -12.60 -18.28
C HIS A 193 -3.68 -12.14 -18.04
N SER A 194 -3.02 -11.65 -19.08
CA SER A 194 -1.67 -11.09 -18.98
C SER A 194 -1.73 -9.56 -19.01
N PRO A 195 -1.51 -8.87 -17.88
CA PRO A 195 -1.53 -7.42 -17.86
C PRO A 195 -0.36 -6.83 -18.67
N PRO A 196 -0.51 -5.58 -19.18
CA PRO A 196 0.57 -4.85 -19.84
C PRO A 196 1.84 -4.82 -18.98
N GLN A 197 3.01 -4.99 -19.59
CA GLN A 197 4.28 -5.07 -18.87
C GLN A 197 4.49 -3.87 -17.93
N GLN A 198 4.13 -2.67 -18.38
CA GLN A 198 4.29 -1.43 -17.64
C GLN A 198 3.35 -1.24 -16.45
N SER A 199 2.26 -2.00 -16.35
CA SER A 199 1.31 -1.93 -15.22
C SER A 199 1.41 -3.15 -14.30
N ARG A 200 2.24 -4.14 -14.64
CA ARG A 200 2.49 -5.31 -13.80
C ARG A 200 3.01 -4.91 -12.43
N ILE A 201 2.49 -5.59 -11.41
CA ILE A 201 3.00 -5.51 -10.04
C ILE A 201 4.00 -6.65 -9.87
N SER A 202 5.20 -6.30 -9.43
CA SER A 202 6.25 -7.27 -9.07
C SER A 202 6.64 -6.99 -7.63
N LEU A 203 5.95 -7.63 -6.70
CA LEU A 203 6.26 -7.60 -5.28
C LEU A 203 6.70 -9.01 -4.89
N PRO A 204 7.85 -9.20 -4.23
CA PRO A 204 8.15 -10.47 -3.59
C PRO A 204 7.11 -10.74 -2.50
N THR A 205 6.90 -12.01 -2.17
CA THR A 205 6.03 -12.40 -1.07
C THR A 205 6.65 -11.85 0.21
N ARG A 206 5.97 -10.90 0.86
CA ARG A 206 6.47 -10.30 2.09
C ARG A 206 6.04 -11.18 3.27
N THR A 207 6.63 -12.36 3.36
CA THR A 207 6.13 -13.44 4.22
C THR A 207 6.64 -13.41 5.66
N THR A 208 7.41 -12.39 6.07
CA THR A 208 7.86 -12.24 7.46
C THR A 208 7.67 -10.81 7.99
N VAL A 209 6.77 -10.69 8.95
CA VAL A 209 6.30 -9.44 9.57
C VAL A 209 7.40 -8.56 10.19
N PRO A 210 8.46 -9.09 10.83
CA PRO A 210 9.49 -8.22 11.42
C PRO A 210 10.03 -7.20 10.42
N PHE A 211 10.28 -7.63 9.18
CA PHE A 211 10.77 -6.74 8.13
C PHE A 211 9.69 -5.80 7.60
N LEU A 212 8.42 -6.22 7.55
CA LEU A 212 7.30 -5.35 7.16
C LEU A 212 7.15 -4.13 8.08
N LYS A 213 7.19 -4.35 9.39
CA LYS A 213 7.13 -3.27 10.38
C LYS A 213 8.31 -2.30 10.22
N GLU A 214 9.50 -2.86 9.99
CA GLU A 214 10.68 -2.04 9.80
C GLU A 214 10.60 -1.22 8.50
N VAL A 215 10.11 -1.81 7.41
CA VAL A 215 9.84 -1.09 6.15
C VAL A 215 8.81 0.01 6.35
N ALA A 216 7.71 -0.26 7.06
CA ALA A 216 6.67 0.75 7.31
C ALA A 216 7.19 1.95 8.13
N ARG A 217 8.15 1.70 9.03
CA ARG A 217 8.81 2.73 9.85
C ARG A 217 9.89 3.50 9.08
N LEU A 218 10.71 2.79 8.30
CA LEU A 218 11.78 3.39 7.52
C LEU A 218 11.29 4.04 6.22
N GLY A 219 10.15 3.61 5.68
CA GLY A 219 9.62 4.03 4.38
C GLY A 219 10.24 3.27 3.18
N LEU A 220 9.47 3.12 2.10
CA LEU A 220 9.92 2.53 0.84
C LEU A 220 10.85 3.45 0.07
N GLU A 221 10.73 4.77 0.25
CA GLU A 221 11.72 5.71 -0.30
C GLU A 221 13.14 5.40 0.22
N PHE A 222 13.24 4.97 1.48
CA PHE A 222 14.51 4.57 2.08
C PHE A 222 14.90 3.12 1.77
N THR A 223 14.00 2.17 2.01
CA THR A 223 14.32 0.73 1.93
C THR A 223 14.33 0.21 0.49
N GLY A 224 13.45 0.77 -0.34
CA GLY A 224 12.98 0.20 -1.59
C GLY A 224 12.22 -1.10 -1.40
N TYR A 225 12.04 -1.85 -2.48
CA TYR A 225 11.30 -3.11 -2.42
C TYR A 225 12.19 -4.27 -2.00
N ALA A 226 11.57 -5.28 -1.41
CA ALA A 226 12.23 -6.57 -1.23
C ALA A 226 12.68 -7.14 -2.58
N ARG A 227 13.75 -7.92 -2.54
CA ARG A 227 14.43 -8.52 -3.70
C ARG A 227 14.64 -10.02 -3.55
N THR A 228 14.37 -10.53 -2.36
CA THR A 228 14.36 -11.96 -2.05
C THR A 228 13.17 -12.23 -1.13
N GLU A 229 12.72 -13.48 -1.11
CA GLU A 229 12.05 -14.00 0.07
C GLU A 229 13.02 -13.94 1.28
N PRO A 230 12.51 -13.95 2.52
CA PRO A 230 13.34 -14.18 3.70
C PRO A 230 14.07 -15.51 3.59
N PHE A 231 15.38 -15.53 3.88
CA PHE A 231 16.19 -16.74 3.84
C PHE A 231 17.10 -16.82 5.08
N LEU A 232 17.38 -18.04 5.53
CA LEU A 232 18.28 -18.28 6.65
C LEU A 232 19.73 -18.21 6.14
N ALA A 233 20.53 -17.33 6.72
CA ALA A 233 21.96 -17.29 6.47
C ALA A 233 22.68 -18.45 7.18
N PRO A 234 23.91 -18.81 6.78
CA PRO A 234 24.65 -19.92 7.39
C PRO A 234 24.89 -19.78 8.90
N ASP A 235 24.82 -18.56 9.43
CA ASP A 235 24.96 -18.27 10.87
C ASP A 235 23.64 -18.39 11.66
N GLY A 236 22.55 -18.81 11.01
CA GLY A 236 21.22 -18.93 11.62
C GLY A 236 20.43 -17.62 11.70
N THR A 237 20.94 -16.52 11.13
CA THR A 237 20.22 -15.25 11.07
C THR A 237 19.25 -15.26 9.90
N LEU A 238 17.99 -14.86 10.12
CA LEU A 238 17.04 -14.65 9.03
C LEU A 238 17.37 -13.34 8.33
N GLN A 239 17.52 -13.35 7.01
CA GLN A 239 17.87 -12.18 6.21
C GLN A 239 16.85 -11.95 5.09
N GLN A 240 16.59 -10.67 4.79
CA GLN A 240 15.87 -10.28 3.57
C GLN A 240 16.58 -9.09 2.91
N ILE A 241 16.77 -9.20 1.59
CA ILE A 241 17.46 -8.17 0.81
C ILE A 241 16.42 -7.24 0.18
N TYR A 242 16.65 -5.93 0.31
CA TYR A 242 15.87 -4.86 -0.31
C TYR A 242 16.73 -4.10 -1.33
N ASP A 243 16.17 -3.08 -2.01
CA ASP A 243 16.95 -2.26 -2.95
C ASP A 243 18.18 -1.64 -2.30
N ASN A 244 17.97 -0.99 -1.16
CA ASN A 244 18.96 -0.11 -0.56
C ASN A 244 19.60 -0.71 0.69
N VAL A 245 18.90 -1.63 1.36
CA VAL A 245 19.32 -2.22 2.64
C VAL A 245 19.19 -3.74 2.65
N VAL A 246 19.85 -4.37 3.62
CA VAL A 246 19.63 -5.78 3.97
C VAL A 246 19.20 -5.80 5.44
N MET A 247 18.06 -6.42 5.70
CA MET A 247 17.51 -6.55 7.04
C MET A 247 17.83 -7.93 7.60
N LEU A 248 18.15 -7.97 8.89
CA LEU A 248 18.47 -9.18 9.62
C LEU A 248 17.58 -9.30 10.85
N VAL A 249 17.17 -10.53 11.15
CA VAL A 249 16.45 -10.88 12.37
C VAL A 249 17.14 -12.08 12.99
N ASN A 250 17.41 -12.00 14.29
CA ASN A 250 17.74 -13.18 15.07
C ASN A 250 16.44 -13.93 15.38
N PRO A 251 16.26 -15.20 14.97
CA PRO A 251 15.05 -15.96 15.28
C PRO A 251 14.74 -16.05 16.79
N GLU A 252 15.77 -15.96 17.65
CA GLU A 252 15.62 -15.96 19.11
C GLU A 252 15.19 -14.60 19.70
N ASP A 253 15.27 -13.52 18.91
CA ASP A 253 14.84 -12.16 19.26
C ASP A 253 14.17 -11.50 18.04
N PRO A 254 12.97 -11.97 17.65
CA PRO A 254 12.34 -11.61 16.39
C PRO A 254 11.86 -10.16 16.31
N ASP A 255 11.72 -9.48 17.46
CA ASP A 255 11.28 -8.09 17.54
C ASP A 255 12.39 -7.10 17.16
N THR A 256 13.65 -7.53 17.16
CA THR A 256 14.80 -6.69 16.88
C THR A 256 15.32 -6.90 15.46
N VAL A 257 14.77 -6.17 14.50
CA VAL A 257 15.37 -6.06 13.17
C VAL A 257 16.69 -5.30 13.27
N ARG A 258 17.70 -5.69 12.50
CA ARG A 258 18.95 -4.94 12.32
C ARG A 258 19.21 -4.69 10.85
N LEU A 259 19.94 -3.62 10.54
CA LEU A 259 20.41 -3.36 9.19
C LEU A 259 21.85 -3.84 9.03
N LEU A 260 22.14 -4.51 7.92
CA LEU A 260 23.50 -4.95 7.59
C LEU A 260 24.36 -3.71 7.31
N PRO A 261 25.61 -3.64 7.80
CA PRO A 261 26.49 -2.52 7.52
C PRO A 261 27.02 -2.57 6.08
N LEU A 262 26.16 -2.21 5.13
CA LEU A 262 26.41 -2.43 3.70
C LEU A 262 27.64 -1.72 3.16
N PRO A 263 27.94 -0.45 3.50
CA PRO A 263 29.15 0.21 3.00
C PRO A 263 30.43 -0.56 3.37
N GLU A 264 30.55 -1.02 4.61
CA GLU A 264 31.68 -1.85 5.06
C GLU A 264 31.72 -3.18 4.29
N LYS A 265 30.57 -3.85 4.12
CA LYS A 265 30.47 -5.08 3.33
C LYS A 265 30.85 -4.88 1.86
N MET A 266 30.64 -3.67 1.31
CA MET A 266 31.03 -3.29 -0.04
C MET A 266 32.50 -2.81 -0.14
N GLY A 267 33.29 -2.94 0.94
CA GLY A 267 34.71 -2.62 0.96
C GLY A 267 35.04 -1.17 1.31
N LEU A 268 34.06 -0.36 1.73
CA LEU A 268 34.34 0.97 2.24
C LEU A 268 35.01 0.85 3.61
N SER A 269 36.25 1.33 3.69
CA SER A 269 36.95 1.52 4.97
C SER A 269 36.74 2.95 5.43
N GLY A 270 36.61 3.17 6.74
CA GLY A 270 36.35 4.52 7.26
C GLY A 270 37.41 5.53 6.84
N ASP A 271 36.97 6.73 6.46
CA ASP A 271 37.86 7.82 6.07
C ASP A 271 38.52 8.52 7.30
N THR A 272 39.48 9.40 7.03
CA THR A 272 40.11 10.23 8.07
C THR A 272 39.08 11.13 8.76
N LEU A 273 39.12 11.24 10.08
CA LEU A 273 38.26 12.16 10.83
C LEU A 273 38.66 13.63 10.60
N GLN A 274 37.67 14.51 10.56
CA GLN A 274 37.84 15.95 10.33
C GLN A 274 37.52 16.77 11.59
N PRO A 275 38.10 17.96 11.77
CA PRO A 275 37.61 18.91 12.77
C PRO A 275 36.21 19.45 12.40
N PRO A 276 35.47 20.03 13.37
CA PRO A 276 34.22 20.71 13.08
C PRO A 276 34.46 21.92 12.17
N THR A 277 33.57 22.10 11.20
CA THR A 277 33.51 23.29 10.35
C THR A 277 32.67 24.41 11.00
N SER A 278 32.88 25.66 10.58
CA SER A 278 32.03 26.80 10.96
C SER A 278 30.82 26.98 10.04
N ASP A 279 30.65 26.13 9.03
CA ASP A 279 29.52 26.17 8.11
C ASP A 279 28.22 25.77 8.84
N PRO A 280 27.23 26.67 8.95
CA PRO A 280 25.98 26.38 9.66
C PRO A 280 25.10 25.34 8.94
N GLN A 281 25.37 25.00 7.67
CA GLN A 281 24.67 23.96 6.94
C GLN A 281 25.24 22.56 7.18
N LEU A 282 26.31 22.45 7.97
CA LEU A 282 26.96 21.18 8.29
C LEU A 282 26.80 20.89 9.79
N TYR A 283 26.16 19.77 10.09
CA TYR A 283 26.11 19.19 11.42
C TYR A 283 27.39 18.38 11.68
N PHE A 284 28.07 18.66 12.79
CA PHE A 284 29.26 17.91 13.17
C PHE A 284 28.91 16.72 14.08
N TYR A 285 29.21 15.51 13.62
CA TYR A 285 29.11 14.28 14.40
C TYR A 285 30.48 13.94 15.03
N PRO A 286 30.67 14.15 16.35
CA PRO A 286 31.95 13.91 17.01
C PRO A 286 32.22 12.40 17.15
N VAL A 287 33.47 11.98 16.93
CA VAL A 287 33.89 10.59 17.07
C VAL A 287 34.95 10.46 18.17
N GLN A 288 36.11 11.10 18.01
CA GLN A 288 37.18 11.05 19.00
C GLN A 288 38.15 12.23 18.89
N GLY A 289 38.71 12.66 20.02
CA GLY A 289 39.79 13.66 20.05
C GLY A 289 39.42 15.03 19.44
N GLY A 290 38.14 15.41 19.48
CA GLY A 290 37.64 16.63 18.81
C GLY A 290 37.48 16.50 17.30
N LEU A 291 37.71 15.31 16.74
CA LEU A 291 37.53 14.99 15.33
C LEU A 291 36.28 14.11 15.13
N GLY A 292 35.70 14.19 13.94
CA GLY A 292 34.44 13.57 13.59
C GLY A 292 34.11 13.71 12.11
N TYR A 293 32.82 13.73 11.79
CA TYR A 293 32.33 13.89 10.42
C TYR A 293 31.40 15.10 10.31
N ASN A 294 31.61 15.89 9.27
CA ASN A 294 30.69 16.97 8.91
C ASN A 294 29.59 16.39 7.99
N ILE A 295 28.33 16.53 8.38
CA ILE A 295 27.14 15.98 7.71
C ILE A 295 26.27 17.14 7.22
N PRO A 296 25.98 17.26 5.92
CA PRO A 296 25.03 18.23 5.41
C PRO A 296 23.64 18.16 6.05
N ALA A 297 23.03 19.33 6.28
CA ALA A 297 21.70 19.45 6.89
C ALA A 297 20.64 18.62 6.15
N TYR A 298 20.65 18.61 4.82
CA TYR A 298 19.72 17.82 4.01
C TYR A 298 19.86 16.29 4.25
N PHE A 299 21.06 15.80 4.58
CA PHE A 299 21.23 14.40 4.98
C PHE A 299 20.74 14.17 6.41
N VAL A 300 20.96 15.11 7.33
CA VAL A 300 20.43 15.01 8.69
C VAL A 300 18.89 14.95 8.68
N GLU A 301 18.25 15.84 7.92
CA GLU A 301 16.79 15.87 7.77
C GLU A 301 16.26 14.56 7.18
N TYR A 302 16.88 14.07 6.10
CA TYR A 302 16.52 12.79 5.49
C TYR A 302 16.66 11.63 6.49
N LEU A 303 17.80 11.53 7.19
CA LEU A 303 18.00 10.48 8.19
C LEU A 303 16.94 10.53 9.29
N GLN A 304 16.58 11.72 9.79
CA GLN A 304 15.56 11.87 10.84
C GLN A 304 14.19 11.36 10.40
N GLN A 305 13.82 11.54 9.13
CA GLN A 305 12.56 11.03 8.56
C GLN A 305 12.55 9.50 8.47
N HIS A 306 13.72 8.87 8.33
CA HIS A 306 13.87 7.43 8.11
C HIS A 306 14.49 6.70 9.32
N GLY A 307 14.20 7.16 10.54
CA GLY A 307 14.57 6.47 11.78
C GLY A 307 15.83 6.97 12.49
N GLY A 308 16.49 7.98 11.93
CA GLY A 308 17.61 8.71 12.53
C GLY A 308 18.94 7.98 12.52
N ILE A 309 19.99 8.68 12.95
CA ILE A 309 21.36 8.15 13.05
C ILE A 309 21.43 6.97 14.03
N GLU A 310 20.60 6.93 15.07
CA GLU A 310 20.55 5.80 16.01
C GLU A 310 20.19 4.49 15.31
N ARG A 311 19.33 4.57 14.29
CA ARG A 311 18.89 3.40 13.55
C ARG A 311 19.77 3.08 12.36
N LEU A 312 20.09 4.09 11.57
CA LEU A 312 20.83 3.94 10.30
C LEU A 312 22.35 3.82 10.54
N GLY A 313 22.79 4.29 11.70
CA GLY A 313 24.14 4.24 12.23
C GLY A 313 24.97 5.48 11.92
N ALA A 314 26.11 5.59 12.62
CA ALA A 314 27.04 6.71 12.51
C ALA A 314 27.59 6.88 11.08
N PRO A 315 27.99 8.11 10.69
CA PRO A 315 28.74 8.35 9.45
C PRO A 315 30.03 7.52 9.44
N VAL A 316 30.37 6.98 8.27
CA VAL A 316 31.58 6.19 8.02
C VAL A 316 32.46 6.78 6.91
N SER A 317 32.00 7.83 6.23
CA SER A 317 32.79 8.53 5.22
C SER A 317 32.70 10.05 5.37
N GLN A 318 33.68 10.74 4.79
CA GLN A 318 33.55 12.17 4.54
C GLN A 318 32.50 12.43 3.45
N LEU A 319 32.04 13.67 3.34
CA LEU A 319 31.27 14.13 2.20
C LEU A 319 32.17 14.13 0.96
N SER A 320 31.71 13.45 -0.10
CA SER A 320 32.45 13.33 -1.36
C SER A 320 31.59 13.77 -2.53
N GLN A 321 32.17 14.52 -3.45
CA GLN A 321 31.50 14.90 -4.71
C GLN A 321 31.77 13.82 -5.76
N GLN A 322 30.72 13.28 -6.36
CA GLN A 322 30.83 12.21 -7.37
C GLN A 322 31.05 12.82 -8.77
N ASP A 323 30.08 13.63 -9.22
CA ASP A 323 29.94 14.02 -10.65
C ASP A 323 29.71 15.55 -10.80
N GLY A 324 30.20 16.35 -9.86
CA GLY A 324 30.02 17.82 -9.84
C GLY A 324 28.67 18.32 -9.32
N ARG A 325 27.56 17.59 -9.55
CA ARG A 325 26.21 17.93 -9.04
C ARG A 325 25.67 16.97 -7.99
N THR A 326 26.36 15.84 -7.80
CA THR A 326 25.97 14.79 -6.86
C THR A 326 26.97 14.70 -5.73
N TYR A 327 26.46 14.78 -4.50
CA TYR A 327 27.24 14.65 -3.27
C TYR A 327 26.84 13.35 -2.58
N ARG A 328 27.82 12.63 -2.04
CA ARG A 328 27.60 11.34 -1.38
C ARG A 328 28.27 11.32 -0.02
N GLN A 329 27.55 10.77 0.96
CA GLN A 329 28.09 10.42 2.26
C GLN A 329 27.53 9.08 2.72
N CYS A 330 28.39 8.25 3.28
CA CYS A 330 28.04 6.93 3.77
C CYS A 330 27.91 6.91 5.28
N PHE A 331 26.90 6.18 5.73
CA PHE A 331 26.57 5.86 7.11
C PHE A 331 26.68 4.35 7.30
N ARG A 332 26.67 3.87 8.54
CA ARG A 332 26.93 2.46 8.83
C ARG A 332 26.13 1.49 7.96
N SER A 333 24.84 1.77 7.70
CA SER A 333 23.94 0.84 7.00
C SER A 333 23.58 1.25 5.58
N VAL A 334 23.91 2.47 5.15
CA VAL A 334 23.43 3.05 3.88
C VAL A 334 24.40 4.13 3.39
N CYS A 335 24.46 4.37 2.08
CA CYS A 335 25.03 5.61 1.54
C CYS A 335 23.92 6.48 0.98
N LEU A 336 23.97 7.78 1.24
CA LEU A 336 23.03 8.76 0.71
C LEU A 336 23.69 9.59 -0.39
N GLU A 337 22.93 9.88 -1.43
CA GLU A 337 23.28 10.83 -2.47
C GLU A 337 22.32 12.00 -2.49
N ALA A 338 22.86 13.20 -2.67
CA ALA A 338 22.12 14.42 -2.87
C ALA A 338 22.45 14.98 -4.26
N THR A 339 21.41 15.16 -5.08
CA THR A 339 21.52 15.83 -6.38
C THR A 339 20.93 17.23 -6.27
N LEU A 340 21.69 18.24 -6.72
CA LEU A 340 21.24 19.63 -6.77
C LEU A 340 20.76 19.97 -8.18
N ASP A 341 19.54 20.51 -8.27
CA ASP A 341 19.06 21.10 -9.52
C ASP A 341 19.58 22.53 -9.73
N ASP A 342 19.33 23.10 -10.91
CA ASP A 342 19.78 24.46 -11.24
C ASP A 342 19.08 25.55 -10.41
N ALA A 343 17.96 25.22 -9.75
CA ALA A 343 17.23 26.10 -8.84
C ALA A 343 17.72 25.98 -7.38
N GLY A 344 18.67 25.08 -7.11
CA GLY A 344 19.20 24.81 -5.79
C GLY A 344 18.32 23.89 -4.93
N ASN A 345 17.31 23.24 -5.50
CA ASN A 345 16.57 22.21 -4.80
C ASN A 345 17.43 20.96 -4.65
N VAL A 346 17.38 20.35 -3.47
CA VAL A 346 18.13 19.14 -3.14
C VAL A 346 17.20 17.95 -3.15
N GLN A 347 17.52 16.93 -3.95
CA GLN A 347 16.88 15.64 -3.87
C GLN A 347 17.85 14.64 -3.24
N VAL A 348 17.45 14.06 -2.11
CA VAL A 348 18.23 13.04 -1.39
C VAL A 348 17.65 11.66 -1.68
N ALA A 349 18.50 10.69 -1.99
CA ALA A 349 18.11 9.30 -2.17
C ALA A 349 19.20 8.34 -1.66
N PRO A 350 18.83 7.15 -1.20
CA PRO A 350 19.79 6.12 -0.82
C PRO A 350 20.40 5.47 -2.07
N VAL A 351 21.67 5.11 -1.98
CA VAL A 351 22.33 4.26 -2.98
C VAL A 351 21.80 2.84 -2.83
N ALA A 352 21.48 2.18 -3.95
CA ALA A 352 20.98 0.81 -4.01
C ALA A 352 22.03 -0.27 -3.68
N LEU A 353 22.63 -0.18 -2.48
CA LEU A 353 23.66 -1.12 -2.01
C LEU A 353 23.10 -2.51 -1.73
N GLY A 354 21.80 -2.65 -1.46
CA GLY A 354 21.14 -3.94 -1.27
C GLY A 354 21.11 -4.75 -2.57
N LEU A 355 20.82 -4.10 -3.71
CA LEU A 355 20.96 -4.71 -5.03
C LEU A 355 22.40 -5.17 -5.31
N LYS A 356 23.38 -4.28 -5.04
CA LYS A 356 24.80 -4.63 -5.20
C LYS A 356 25.20 -5.80 -4.31
N TYR A 357 24.70 -5.84 -3.08
CA TYR A 357 24.92 -6.95 -2.16
C TYR A 357 24.34 -8.26 -2.69
N ARG A 358 23.08 -8.24 -3.15
CA ARG A 358 22.44 -9.42 -3.77
C ARG A 358 23.30 -9.97 -4.90
N ASP A 359 23.69 -9.11 -5.84
CA ASP A 359 24.37 -9.54 -7.06
C ASP A 359 25.77 -10.13 -6.78
N LEU A 360 26.43 -9.70 -5.69
CA LEU A 360 27.75 -10.20 -5.29
C LEU A 360 27.69 -11.41 -4.36
N PHE A 361 26.72 -11.45 -3.43
CA PHE A 361 26.75 -12.37 -2.28
C PHE A 361 25.57 -13.34 -2.21
N PHE A 362 24.44 -13.05 -2.87
CA PHE A 362 23.28 -13.95 -2.84
C PHE A 362 23.39 -15.03 -3.93
N ARG A 363 23.22 -16.30 -3.52
CA ARG A 363 23.18 -17.47 -4.41
C ARG A 363 21.87 -18.23 -4.14
N ALA A 364 20.96 -18.25 -5.10
CA ALA A 364 19.66 -18.93 -4.96
C ALA A 364 19.82 -20.42 -4.60
N ASP A 365 20.84 -21.09 -5.14
CA ASP A 365 21.12 -22.52 -4.91
C ASP A 365 21.66 -22.83 -3.50
N GLN A 366 22.10 -21.82 -2.74
CA GLN A 366 22.54 -21.98 -1.34
C GLN A 366 21.43 -21.64 -0.33
N ALA A 367 20.29 -21.12 -0.80
CA ALA A 367 19.11 -20.87 0.01
C ALA A 367 18.16 -22.08 0.06
N THR A 368 18.55 -23.22 -0.53
CA THR A 368 17.81 -24.48 -0.42
C THR A 368 17.96 -25.02 1.00
N VAL A 369 16.90 -24.87 1.80
CA VAL A 369 16.65 -25.74 2.94
C VAL A 369 16.63 -27.18 2.40
N ASP A 370 17.34 -28.09 3.07
CA ASP A 370 17.39 -29.52 2.73
C ASP A 370 15.97 -30.11 2.68
N GLU A 371 15.42 -30.27 1.46
CA GLU A 371 14.05 -30.74 1.20
C GLU A 371 13.83 -32.23 1.54
N SER A 372 14.84 -32.92 2.06
CA SER A 372 14.77 -34.36 2.28
C SER A 372 14.57 -34.69 3.76
N ARG A 373 13.30 -34.71 4.20
CA ARG A 373 12.72 -35.36 5.41
C ARG A 373 12.12 -34.46 6.51
N VAL A 374 11.45 -33.37 6.15
CA VAL A 374 10.52 -32.71 7.07
C VAL A 374 9.25 -32.40 6.30
N LEU A 375 8.07 -32.60 6.91
CA LEU A 375 6.84 -31.99 6.40
C LEU A 375 7.11 -30.48 6.33
N ASN A 376 7.23 -29.93 5.12
CA ASN A 376 7.40 -28.49 4.92
C ASN A 376 6.06 -27.83 5.25
N ILE A 377 5.87 -27.49 6.53
CA ILE A 377 4.73 -26.71 7.00
C ILE A 377 5.04 -25.24 6.76
N THR A 378 4.20 -24.57 5.97
CA THR A 378 4.24 -23.13 5.76
C THR A 378 2.96 -22.53 6.32
N LEU A 379 3.11 -21.44 7.08
CA LEU A 379 2.01 -20.72 7.71
C LEU A 379 1.93 -19.31 7.11
N GLN A 380 0.73 -18.84 6.85
CA GLN A 380 0.44 -17.45 6.49
C GLN A 380 -0.61 -16.93 7.45
N VAL A 381 -0.30 -15.90 8.23
CA VAL A 381 -1.25 -15.26 9.14
C VAL A 381 -1.70 -13.92 8.57
N TRP A 382 -2.89 -13.46 8.99
CA TRP A 382 -3.36 -12.12 8.71
C TRP A 382 -4.26 -11.61 9.83
N GLU A 383 -4.43 -10.30 9.88
CA GLU A 383 -5.50 -9.65 10.63
C GLU A 383 -6.47 -8.94 9.70
N ASP A 384 -7.74 -8.85 10.11
CA ASP A 384 -8.75 -8.09 9.35
C ASP A 384 -8.46 -6.58 9.38
N LEU A 385 -7.88 -6.09 10.48
CA LEU A 385 -7.64 -4.67 10.73
C LEU A 385 -6.25 -4.42 11.31
N PRO A 386 -5.34 -3.71 10.62
CA PRO A 386 -4.02 -3.39 11.17
C PRO A 386 -4.09 -2.38 12.33
N LEU A 387 -5.17 -1.59 12.40
CA LEU A 387 -5.50 -0.67 13.48
C LEU A 387 -6.90 -0.98 14.00
N VAL A 388 -7.03 -1.18 15.31
CA VAL A 388 -8.27 -1.58 15.97
C VAL A 388 -8.58 -0.59 17.09
N SER A 389 -9.79 -0.04 17.14
CA SER A 389 -10.22 0.76 18.29
C SER A 389 -10.31 -0.11 19.57
N PRO A 390 -10.07 0.43 20.79
CA PRO A 390 -10.23 -0.33 22.05
C PRO A 390 -11.58 -1.04 22.21
N ASP A 391 -12.63 -0.54 21.55
CA ASP A 391 -13.99 -1.08 21.60
C ASP A 391 -14.34 -1.95 20.38
N GLN A 392 -13.39 -2.15 19.46
CA GLN A 392 -13.58 -2.89 18.22
C GLN A 392 -13.01 -4.31 18.32
N GLN A 393 -13.73 -5.27 17.73
CA GLN A 393 -13.25 -6.64 17.59
C GLN A 393 -12.17 -6.73 16.52
N GLN A 394 -11.27 -7.69 16.68
CA GLN A 394 -10.23 -8.03 15.71
C GLN A 394 -10.41 -9.47 15.26
N SER A 395 -10.15 -9.79 14.01
CA SER A 395 -10.05 -11.18 13.57
C SER A 395 -8.61 -11.49 13.21
N ILE A 396 -8.11 -12.63 13.66
CA ILE A 396 -6.81 -13.18 13.26
C ILE A 396 -7.07 -14.47 12.49
N GLY A 397 -6.52 -14.56 11.28
CA GLY A 397 -6.60 -15.73 10.43
C GLY A 397 -5.24 -16.38 10.19
N VAL A 398 -5.28 -17.64 9.77
CA VAL A 398 -4.12 -18.42 9.35
C VAL A 398 -4.47 -19.37 8.21
N VAL A 399 -3.59 -19.49 7.21
CA VAL A 399 -3.60 -20.56 6.21
C VAL A 399 -2.39 -21.45 6.44
N VAL A 400 -2.63 -22.75 6.51
CA VAL A 400 -1.61 -23.77 6.73
C VAL A 400 -1.41 -24.57 5.45
N TYR A 401 -0.16 -24.63 4.99
CA TYR A 401 0.27 -25.46 3.87
C TYR A 401 1.22 -26.55 4.34
N GLY A 402 1.16 -27.70 3.69
CA GLY A 402 2.08 -28.82 3.85
C GLY A 402 2.53 -29.26 2.48
N ASN A 403 3.83 -29.19 2.20
CA ASN A 403 4.39 -29.49 0.88
C ASN A 403 3.68 -28.68 -0.23
N ASN A 404 3.43 -27.39 0.02
CA ASN A 404 2.73 -26.44 -0.85
C ASN A 404 1.27 -26.79 -1.19
N LEU A 405 0.63 -27.69 -0.44
CA LEU A 405 -0.81 -27.97 -0.54
C LEU A 405 -1.52 -27.51 0.74
N PRO A 406 -2.74 -26.96 0.66
CA PRO A 406 -3.49 -26.61 1.84
C PRO A 406 -3.71 -27.82 2.76
N LEU A 407 -3.49 -27.63 4.06
CA LEU A 407 -3.66 -28.68 5.07
C LEU A 407 -4.92 -28.42 5.88
N ALA A 408 -5.93 -29.26 5.68
CA ALA A 408 -7.13 -29.31 6.50
C ALA A 408 -6.90 -30.06 7.83
N GLY A 409 -7.70 -29.73 8.84
CA GLY A 409 -7.71 -30.43 10.13
C GLY A 409 -6.55 -30.09 11.06
N VAL A 410 -5.75 -29.06 10.77
CA VAL A 410 -4.70 -28.56 11.65
C VAL A 410 -5.32 -27.62 12.67
N GLU A 411 -4.99 -27.76 13.95
CA GLU A 411 -5.47 -26.88 15.04
C GLU A 411 -4.39 -25.84 15.41
N PRO A 412 -4.55 -24.56 15.03
CA PRO A 412 -3.61 -23.52 15.39
C PRO A 412 -3.83 -23.02 16.82
N GLU A 413 -2.73 -22.65 17.47
CA GLU A 413 -2.72 -21.97 18.76
C GLU A 413 -2.31 -20.51 18.57
N LEU A 414 -3.15 -19.57 19.01
CA LEU A 414 -2.86 -18.14 19.04
C LEU A 414 -2.42 -17.73 20.45
N ALA A 415 -1.27 -17.09 20.58
CA ALA A 415 -0.79 -16.48 21.82
C ALA A 415 -0.67 -14.97 21.63
N LEU A 416 -1.40 -14.18 22.41
CA LEU A 416 -1.32 -12.72 22.44
C LEU A 416 -0.40 -12.29 23.60
N THR A 417 0.51 -11.34 23.36
CA THR A 417 1.31 -10.72 24.42
C THR A 417 0.65 -9.42 24.86
N MET A 418 0.19 -9.38 26.10
CA MET A 418 -0.44 -8.19 26.68
C MET A 418 0.62 -7.17 27.12
N PRO A 419 0.26 -5.88 27.31
CA PRO A 419 1.22 -4.82 27.65
C PRO A 419 1.95 -5.00 28.98
N ASP A 420 1.39 -5.80 29.88
CA ASP A 420 2.00 -6.19 31.15
C ASP A 420 2.98 -7.37 31.01
N GLY A 421 3.19 -7.86 29.78
CA GLY A 421 4.02 -9.02 29.46
C GLY A 421 3.32 -10.37 29.65
N SER A 422 2.05 -10.40 30.08
CA SER A 422 1.30 -11.65 30.21
C SER A 422 0.90 -12.22 28.84
N LEU A 423 0.82 -13.55 28.75
CA LEU A 423 0.40 -14.25 27.53
C LEU A 423 -1.07 -14.69 27.65
N SER A 424 -1.87 -14.34 26.65
CA SER A 424 -3.25 -14.81 26.50
C SER A 424 -3.32 -15.81 25.35
N ASN A 425 -3.45 -17.10 25.70
CA ASN A 425 -3.48 -18.19 24.73
C ASN A 425 -4.93 -18.56 24.36
N LYS A 426 -5.16 -18.79 23.07
CA LYS A 426 -6.43 -19.18 22.47
C LYS A 426 -6.20 -20.30 21.46
N VAL A 427 -7.13 -21.25 21.38
CA VAL A 427 -7.12 -22.28 20.34
C VAL A 427 -8.04 -21.82 19.22
N MET A 428 -7.54 -21.86 17.98
CA MET A 428 -8.32 -21.55 16.79
C MET A 428 -9.07 -22.81 16.31
N PRO A 429 -10.17 -22.68 15.56
CA PRO A 429 -10.81 -23.82 14.90
C PRO A 429 -9.83 -24.60 14.02
N ALA A 430 -10.10 -25.88 13.79
CA ALA A 430 -9.32 -26.66 12.83
C ALA A 430 -9.42 -26.06 11.42
N THR A 431 -8.33 -26.10 10.66
CA THR A 431 -8.28 -25.58 9.29
C THR A 431 -9.27 -26.31 8.38
N ASN A 432 -9.90 -25.57 7.46
CA ASN A 432 -10.85 -26.12 6.49
C ASN A 432 -10.12 -26.79 5.28
N ASP A 433 -10.88 -27.22 4.26
CA ASP A 433 -10.33 -27.85 3.05
C ASP A 433 -9.38 -26.95 2.23
N GLN A 434 -9.43 -25.64 2.46
CA GLN A 434 -8.51 -24.64 1.89
C GLN A 434 -7.34 -24.32 2.81
N GLY A 435 -7.18 -25.05 3.91
CA GLY A 435 -6.12 -24.86 4.89
C GLY A 435 -6.32 -23.64 5.79
N GLU A 436 -7.49 -23.01 5.76
CA GLU A 436 -7.75 -21.74 6.46
C GLU A 436 -8.42 -21.95 7.82
N SER A 437 -8.05 -21.13 8.81
CA SER A 437 -8.69 -21.01 10.12
C SER A 437 -8.68 -19.56 10.57
N SER A 438 -9.67 -19.12 11.36
CA SER A 438 -9.72 -17.78 11.92
C SER A 438 -10.35 -17.74 13.31
N ILE A 439 -10.00 -16.72 14.09
CA ILE A 439 -10.56 -16.46 15.41
C ILE A 439 -10.82 -14.97 15.59
N THR A 440 -12.01 -14.64 16.09
CA THR A 440 -12.35 -13.28 16.49
C THR A 440 -11.96 -13.04 17.95
N LEU A 441 -11.20 -11.98 18.16
CA LEU A 441 -10.78 -11.46 19.45
C LEU A 441 -11.80 -10.45 19.96
N GLU A 442 -12.09 -10.56 21.26
CA GLU A 442 -12.87 -9.54 21.96
C GLU A 442 -12.10 -8.21 22.02
N PRO A 443 -12.82 -7.07 22.10
CA PRO A 443 -12.19 -5.75 22.17
C PRO A 443 -11.18 -5.66 23.32
N LEU A 444 -9.99 -5.13 23.01
CA LEU A 444 -8.90 -5.02 23.98
C LEU A 444 -8.88 -3.64 24.62
N GLN A 445 -9.23 -3.60 25.90
CA GLN A 445 -9.23 -2.40 26.73
C GLN A 445 -7.81 -2.03 27.18
N VAL A 446 -6.98 -1.61 26.22
CA VAL A 446 -5.59 -1.19 26.41
C VAL A 446 -5.40 0.29 26.06
N LYS A 447 -4.25 0.87 26.42
CA LYS A 447 -3.98 2.29 26.15
C LYS A 447 -3.96 2.54 24.63
N ASN A 448 -4.36 3.73 24.21
CA ASN A 448 -4.18 4.15 22.82
C ASN A 448 -2.69 4.10 22.41
N GLY A 449 -2.39 3.59 21.22
CA GLY A 449 -1.01 3.38 20.78
C GLY A 449 -0.38 2.09 21.30
N THR A 450 -1.17 1.19 21.90
CA THR A 450 -0.66 -0.08 22.40
C THR A 450 -0.58 -1.09 21.26
N LEU A 451 0.62 -1.60 21.02
CA LEU A 451 0.85 -2.73 20.14
C LEU A 451 0.51 -4.03 20.88
N ILE A 452 -0.22 -4.92 20.23
CA ILE A 452 -0.53 -6.27 20.74
C ILE A 452 0.17 -7.29 19.85
N PRO A 453 1.37 -7.77 20.25
CA PRO A 453 2.02 -8.88 19.58
C PRO A 453 1.18 -10.14 19.68
N TYR A 454 1.20 -10.94 18.63
CA TYR A 454 0.60 -12.26 18.63
C TYR A 454 1.46 -13.28 17.90
N LYS A 455 1.28 -14.54 18.26
CA LYS A 455 1.99 -15.67 17.68
C LYS A 455 1.00 -16.78 17.39
N VAL A 456 0.90 -17.19 16.13
CA VAL A 456 0.13 -18.38 15.73
C VAL A 456 1.10 -19.53 15.55
N CYS A 457 0.84 -20.65 16.21
CA CYS A 457 1.63 -21.86 16.07
C CYS A 457 0.80 -23.05 15.66
N VAL A 458 1.36 -23.96 14.87
CA VAL A 458 0.79 -25.28 14.60
C VAL A 458 1.79 -26.37 15.01
N ASN A 459 1.28 -27.48 15.51
CA ASN A 459 2.08 -28.65 15.83
C ASN A 459 2.08 -29.61 14.63
N SER A 460 3.26 -30.09 14.26
CA SER A 460 3.43 -31.19 13.31
C SER A 460 3.34 -32.55 14.02
N SER A 461 3.02 -33.60 13.27
CA SER A 461 3.01 -34.99 13.74
C SER A 461 4.38 -35.51 14.22
N ALA A 462 5.45 -34.73 14.05
CA ALA A 462 6.81 -35.00 14.53
C ALA A 462 7.23 -34.17 15.76
N ASP A 463 6.28 -33.66 16.56
CA ASP A 463 6.54 -32.84 17.77
C ASP A 463 7.29 -31.51 17.49
N GLN A 464 7.35 -31.08 16.23
CA GLN A 464 7.89 -29.79 15.81
C GLN A 464 6.78 -28.75 15.78
N LYS A 465 7.02 -27.60 16.42
CA LYS A 465 6.09 -26.47 16.47
C LYS A 465 6.53 -25.39 15.50
N PHE A 466 5.68 -25.08 14.54
CA PHE A 466 5.91 -24.02 13.55
C PHE A 466 5.12 -22.80 13.97
N CYS A 467 5.76 -21.65 14.10
CA CYS A 467 5.11 -20.43 14.57
C CYS A 467 5.37 -19.27 13.63
N VAL A 468 4.35 -18.44 13.43
CA VAL A 468 4.45 -17.13 12.80
C VAL A 468 4.07 -16.08 13.83
N LEU A 469 4.88 -15.02 13.91
CA LEU A 469 4.66 -13.89 14.80
C LEU A 469 4.20 -12.68 13.99
N ASP A 470 3.27 -11.93 14.55
CA ASP A 470 2.72 -10.71 13.98
C ASP A 470 2.19 -9.80 15.11
N SER A 471 1.55 -8.67 14.81
CA SER A 471 1.00 -7.74 15.79
C SER A 471 -0.03 -6.80 15.19
N PHE A 472 -1.01 -6.35 15.97
CA PHE A 472 -1.92 -5.27 15.57
C PHE A 472 -1.86 -4.09 16.56
N LEU A 473 -2.18 -2.88 16.08
CA LEU A 473 -2.14 -1.67 16.89
C LEU A 473 -3.53 -1.33 17.42
N VAL A 474 -3.65 -1.17 18.73
CA VAL A 474 -4.87 -0.60 19.33
C VAL A 474 -4.78 0.93 19.25
N TRP A 475 -5.58 1.53 18.38
CA TRP A 475 -5.57 2.96 18.09
C TRP A 475 -6.98 3.55 18.07
N ILE A 476 -7.21 4.58 18.88
CA ILE A 476 -8.44 5.37 18.90
C ILE A 476 -8.44 6.32 17.71
N THR A 477 -9.40 6.17 16.80
CA THR A 477 -9.72 7.15 15.76
C THR A 477 -10.99 7.92 16.14
N ASP A 478 -10.97 8.66 17.24
CA ASP A 478 -12.14 9.46 17.64
C ASP A 478 -11.89 10.95 17.42
N TYR A 479 -12.72 11.56 16.59
CA TYR A 479 -12.94 13.01 16.55
C TYR A 479 -14.17 13.33 17.40
N VAL A 480 -14.12 14.41 18.19
CA VAL A 480 -15.32 14.96 18.84
C VAL A 480 -16.01 15.90 17.85
N THR A 481 -17.22 15.55 17.42
CA THR A 481 -18.05 16.42 16.58
C THR A 481 -18.87 17.35 17.47
N LEU A 482 -18.55 18.64 17.44
CA LEU A 482 -19.38 19.67 18.07
C LEU A 482 -20.35 20.22 17.02
N THR A 483 -21.63 19.87 17.15
CA THR A 483 -22.69 20.45 16.30
C THR A 483 -23.31 21.64 17.04
N PRO A 484 -23.06 22.90 16.64
CA PRO A 484 -23.68 24.04 17.30
C PRO A 484 -25.19 24.05 17.02
N LEU A 485 -26.00 24.33 18.05
CA LEU A 485 -27.41 24.66 17.88
C LEU A 485 -27.52 26.04 17.20
N ALA A 486 -27.55 26.06 15.87
CA ALA A 486 -27.81 27.27 15.09
C ALA A 486 -29.21 27.20 14.44
N PRO A 487 -29.90 28.33 14.27
CA PRO A 487 -31.21 28.38 13.62
C PRO A 487 -31.14 27.86 12.17
N VAL A 488 -32.19 27.14 11.77
CA VAL A 488 -32.36 26.27 10.57
C VAL A 488 -32.10 26.95 9.21
N GLN A 489 -31.71 28.22 9.16
CA GLN A 489 -31.65 29.03 7.95
C GLN A 489 -30.33 28.96 7.16
N TYR A 490 -29.33 28.16 7.57
CA TYR A 490 -28.06 28.02 6.86
C TYR A 490 -27.71 26.55 6.61
N ASN A 491 -27.76 26.09 5.35
CA ASN A 491 -27.53 24.70 4.94
C ASN A 491 -26.10 24.43 4.40
N SER A 492 -25.16 25.35 4.59
CA SER A 492 -23.80 25.26 4.06
C SER A 492 -22.79 25.49 5.17
N TYR A 493 -21.94 24.48 5.43
CA TYR A 493 -20.92 24.52 6.47
C TYR A 493 -19.54 24.22 5.87
N LEU A 494 -18.50 24.94 6.35
CA LEU A 494 -17.11 24.56 6.13
C LEU A 494 -16.64 23.73 7.33
N PRO A 495 -16.24 22.46 7.14
CA PRO A 495 -15.56 21.70 8.17
C PRO A 495 -14.12 22.18 8.27
N PHE A 496 -13.63 22.41 9.48
CA PHE A 496 -12.20 22.49 9.74
C PHE A 496 -11.85 21.76 11.04
N VAL A 497 -10.62 21.25 11.07
CA VAL A 497 -10.11 20.41 12.16
C VAL A 497 -9.04 21.20 12.91
N PHE A 498 -9.20 21.31 14.23
CA PHE A 498 -8.17 21.85 15.10
C PHE A 498 -7.83 20.80 16.16
N LYS A 499 -6.61 20.25 16.09
CA LYS A 499 -6.18 19.09 16.87
C LYS A 499 -7.15 17.90 16.65
N HIS A 500 -7.89 17.51 17.68
CA HIS A 500 -8.83 16.38 17.69
C HIS A 500 -10.31 16.82 17.66
N ILE A 501 -10.59 18.10 17.35
CA ILE A 501 -11.94 18.69 17.36
C ILE A 501 -12.32 19.08 15.94
N GLN A 502 -13.49 18.59 15.48
CA GLN A 502 -14.07 18.98 14.21
C GLN A 502 -15.19 20.02 14.44
N ILE A 503 -15.05 21.17 13.79
CA ILE A 503 -15.97 22.30 13.91
C ILE A 503 -16.62 22.58 12.56
N TYR A 504 -17.94 22.76 12.55
CA TYR A 504 -18.72 23.16 11.38
C TYR A 504 -19.14 24.62 11.51
N ALA A 505 -18.54 25.51 10.72
CA ALA A 505 -18.90 26.93 10.69
C ALA A 505 -19.77 27.26 9.47
N PRO A 506 -20.82 28.10 9.59
CA PRO A 506 -21.65 28.49 8.46
C PRO A 506 -20.85 29.29 7.42
N LEU A 507 -21.10 29.01 6.13
CA LEU A 507 -20.30 29.50 4.99
C LEU A 507 -20.41 31.03 4.70
N LEU A 508 -21.27 31.76 5.42
CA LEU A 508 -21.73 33.12 5.06
C LEU A 508 -21.47 34.19 6.13
N ILE A 509 -20.50 33.98 7.03
CA ILE A 509 -20.17 34.94 8.09
C ILE A 509 -18.71 35.40 7.92
N GLU A 510 -18.47 36.71 7.84
CA GLU A 510 -17.12 37.28 7.67
C GLU A 510 -16.25 37.12 8.94
N GLU A 511 -16.88 37.06 10.12
CA GLU A 511 -16.22 36.75 11.39
C GLU A 511 -17.09 35.82 12.24
N PHE A 512 -16.49 34.76 12.81
CA PHE A 512 -17.15 33.83 13.72
C PHE A 512 -16.25 33.62 14.95
N MET A 513 -16.75 33.98 16.15
CA MET A 513 -16.09 33.67 17.42
C MET A 513 -16.83 32.53 18.12
N THR A 514 -16.09 31.47 18.46
CA THR A 514 -16.58 30.39 19.33
C THR A 514 -15.75 30.35 20.61
N TYR A 515 -16.42 30.28 21.76
CA TYR A 515 -15.77 30.12 23.05
C TYR A 515 -15.70 28.64 23.39
N ILE A 516 -14.48 28.09 23.39
CA ILE A 516 -14.23 26.72 23.84
C ILE A 516 -13.69 26.81 25.28
N PRO A 517 -14.52 26.54 26.30
CA PRO A 517 -14.02 26.48 27.67
C PRO A 517 -13.12 25.26 27.80
N LEU A 518 -11.80 25.47 27.87
CA LEU A 518 -10.86 24.43 28.27
C LEU A 518 -10.97 24.25 29.77
N VAL A 519 -11.73 23.24 30.22
CA VAL A 519 -11.69 22.80 31.61
C VAL A 519 -10.39 22.00 31.76
N ASN A 520 -9.36 22.66 32.29
CA ASN A 520 -8.15 21.97 32.68
C ASN A 520 -8.44 21.21 33.97
N ASN A 521 -8.76 19.92 33.86
CA ASN A 521 -8.85 19.05 35.03
C ASN A 521 -7.42 18.81 35.53
N GLY A 522 -6.94 19.73 36.37
CA GLY A 522 -5.74 19.50 37.16
C GLY A 522 -5.96 18.32 38.09
N ARG A 523 -5.32 17.20 37.80
CA ARG A 523 -4.66 16.30 38.75
C ARG A 523 -3.79 15.28 38.04
#